data_AF-A0A1M3QMK8-F1
#
_entry.id   AF-A0A1M3QMK8-F1
#
_cell.length_a   1.000
_cell.length_b   1.000
_cell.length_c   1.000
_cell.angle_alpha   90.00
_cell.angle_beta   90.00
_cell.angle_gamma   90.00
#
_symmetry.space_group_name_H-M   'P 1'
#
loop_
_entity.id
_entity.type
_entity.pdbx_description
1 polymer ?
#
loop_
_entity_poly.entity_id
_entity_poly.type
_entity_poly.pdbx_seq_one_letter_code
_entity_poly.pdbx_strand_id
1 'polypeptide(L)'
;MFSLFKKINRITMEKLEWSFLEEDNRKFISNSYPQSECWLQMNDFPEEPLWTLYYKGETKDIEDTPALWKINYKRSSNNKASN
;
A
#
# COMPACT_ATOMS: atom_id res chain seq x y z
N MET A 1 1.09 7.08 -22.97
CA MET A 1 1.35 5.91 -22.10
C MET A 1 2.70 5.93 -21.39
N PHE A 2 3.83 6.31 -22.01
CA PHE A 2 5.16 6.31 -21.33
C PHE A 2 5.28 7.11 -20.02
N SER A 3 4.45 8.15 -19.81
CA SER A 3 4.51 8.96 -18.59
C SER A 3 3.98 8.25 -17.34
N LEU A 4 3.09 7.26 -17.48
CA LEU A 4 2.45 6.59 -16.35
C LEU A 4 3.41 5.57 -15.69
N PHE A 5 4.11 4.77 -16.50
CA PHE A 5 5.15 3.86 -16.03
C PHE A 5 6.29 4.58 -15.28
N LYS A 6 6.69 5.77 -15.76
CA LYS A 6 7.65 6.60 -15.03
C LYS A 6 7.11 7.08 -13.69
N LYS A 7 5.80 7.35 -13.63
CA LYS A 7 5.17 7.87 -12.42
C LYS A 7 4.94 6.79 -11.37
N ILE A 8 4.47 5.60 -11.72
CA ILE A 8 4.30 4.49 -10.77
C ILE A 8 5.64 4.05 -10.15
N ASN A 9 6.72 4.04 -10.94
CA ASN A 9 8.08 3.81 -10.44
C ASN A 9 8.60 4.95 -9.55
N ARG A 10 8.12 6.18 -9.76
CA ARG A 10 8.50 7.32 -8.92
C ARG A 10 7.80 7.26 -7.56
N ILE A 11 6.56 6.78 -7.50
CA ILE A 11 5.80 6.62 -6.24
C ILE A 11 6.57 5.73 -5.25
N THR A 12 7.26 4.68 -5.71
CA THR A 12 8.10 3.83 -4.85
C THR A 12 9.35 4.53 -4.30
N MET A 13 9.73 5.68 -4.85
CA MET A 13 10.83 6.52 -4.37
C MET A 13 10.35 7.74 -3.59
N GLU A 14 9.03 7.91 -3.44
CA GLU A 14 8.46 9.02 -2.68
C GLU A 14 8.26 8.62 -1.21
N LYS A 15 8.33 9.63 -0.32
CA LYS A 15 8.01 9.44 1.09
C LYS A 15 6.50 9.43 1.25
N LEU A 16 5.94 8.23 1.40
CA LEU A 16 4.49 8.01 1.47
C LEU A 16 4.11 7.34 2.78
N GLU A 17 3.01 7.81 3.35
CA GLU A 17 2.35 7.12 4.44
C GLU A 17 1.13 6.40 3.87
N TRP A 18 1.02 5.12 4.18
CA TRP A 18 -0.07 4.23 3.77
C TRP A 18 -0.88 3.86 4.99
N SER A 19 -2.18 4.11 4.95
CA SER A 19 -3.11 3.84 6.04
C SER A 19 -4.10 2.78 5.61
N PHE A 20 -4.40 1.87 6.52
CA PHE A 20 -5.37 0.81 6.32
C PHE A 20 -6.74 1.36 5.91
N LEU A 21 -7.36 0.75 4.90
CA LEU A 21 -8.73 1.06 4.51
C LEU A 21 -9.70 0.15 5.29
N GLU A 22 -10.54 0.71 6.15
CA GLU A 22 -11.42 -0.09 7.03
C GLU A 22 -12.39 -0.99 6.28
N GLU A 23 -12.76 -0.62 5.06
CA GLU A 23 -13.67 -1.38 4.19
C GLU A 23 -13.03 -2.63 3.57
N ASP A 24 -11.69 -2.67 3.47
CA ASP A 24 -10.97 -3.77 2.84
C ASP A 24 -9.66 -4.04 3.57
N ASN A 25 -9.62 -5.18 4.28
CA ASN A 25 -8.53 -5.51 5.18
C ASN A 25 -7.17 -5.76 4.52
N ARG A 26 -7.10 -5.72 3.18
CA ARG A 26 -5.88 -5.90 2.41
C ARG A 26 -5.45 -4.63 1.69
N LYS A 27 -6.25 -3.56 1.73
CA LYS A 27 -5.94 -2.31 1.02
C LYS A 27 -5.46 -1.22 1.95
N PHE A 28 -4.51 -0.46 1.44
CA PHE A 28 -3.95 0.71 2.07
C PHE A 28 -4.04 1.89 1.12
N ILE A 29 -4.35 3.06 1.66
CA ILE A 29 -4.49 4.32 0.91
C ILE A 29 -3.48 5.33 1.42
N SER A 30 -3.07 6.26 0.56
CA SER A 30 -2.20 7.36 0.95
C SER A 30 -2.92 8.69 0.86
N ASN A 31 -2.66 9.60 1.79
CA ASN A 31 -3.19 10.97 1.73
C ASN A 31 -2.60 11.80 0.58
N SER A 32 -1.48 11.34 -0.01
CA SER A 32 -0.83 12.02 -1.12
C SER A 32 -1.53 11.83 -2.46
N TYR A 33 -2.43 10.85 -2.57
CA TYR A 33 -3.10 10.50 -3.82
C TYR A 33 -4.58 10.15 -3.60
N PRO A 34 -5.48 10.41 -4.56
CA PRO A 34 -6.87 9.98 -4.45
C PRO A 34 -6.97 8.45 -4.35
N GLN A 35 -7.79 7.93 -3.44
CA GLN A 35 -8.01 6.49 -3.25
C GLN A 35 -8.48 5.77 -4.52
N SER A 36 -9.30 6.42 -5.35
CA SER A 36 -9.76 5.86 -6.62
C SER A 36 -8.66 5.72 -7.66
N GLU A 37 -7.57 6.47 -7.50
CA GLU A 37 -6.44 6.47 -8.42
C GLU A 37 -5.24 5.70 -7.88
N CYS A 38 -5.00 5.69 -6.57
CA CYS A 38 -3.80 5.16 -5.97
C CYS A 38 -4.10 4.43 -4.65
N TRP A 39 -3.75 3.16 -4.61
CA TRP A 39 -3.89 2.33 -3.41
C TRP A 39 -2.90 1.17 -3.49
N LEU A 40 -2.58 0.62 -2.34
CA LEU A 40 -1.64 -0.47 -2.16
C LEU A 40 -2.39 -1.68 -1.65
N GLN A 41 -2.15 -2.84 -2.25
CA GLN A 41 -2.67 -4.12 -1.78
C GLN A 41 -1.57 -4.91 -1.10
N MET A 42 -1.87 -5.50 0.05
CA MET A 42 -1.03 -6.53 0.68
C MET A 42 -1.40 -7.89 0.13
N ASN A 43 -0.40 -8.65 -0.33
CA ASN A 43 -0.60 -10.02 -0.76
C ASN A 43 -0.20 -10.97 0.38
N ASP A 44 -0.97 -12.05 0.55
CA ASP A 44 -0.86 -12.97 1.69
C ASP A 44 -0.14 -14.30 1.35
N PHE A 45 0.33 -14.46 0.10
CA PHE A 45 0.94 -15.71 -0.39
C PHE A 45 2.46 -15.57 -0.55
N PRO A 46 3.26 -16.57 -0.11
CA PRO A 46 4.72 -16.51 -0.18
C PRO A 46 5.29 -16.59 -1.60
N GLU A 47 4.46 -16.98 -2.57
CA GLU A 47 4.83 -17.05 -3.99
C GLU A 47 4.50 -15.74 -4.75
N GLU A 48 3.86 -14.79 -4.07
CA GLU A 48 3.45 -13.49 -4.62
C GLU A 48 4.34 -12.36 -4.08
N PRO A 49 4.48 -11.25 -4.84
CA PRO A 49 5.13 -10.03 -4.36
C PRO A 49 4.42 -9.52 -3.10
N LEU A 50 5.17 -9.03 -2.10
CA LEU A 50 4.60 -8.58 -0.82
C LEU A 50 3.50 -7.52 -0.99
N TRP A 51 3.68 -6.61 -1.94
CA TRP A 51 2.69 -5.58 -2.26
C TRP A 51 2.42 -5.45 -3.75
N THR A 52 1.18 -5.07 -4.08
CA THR A 52 0.81 -4.60 -5.42
C THR A 52 0.31 -3.16 -5.33
N LEU A 53 1.04 -2.24 -5.95
CA LEU A 53 0.68 -0.83 -6.07
C LEU A 53 -0.22 -0.62 -7.28
N TYR A 54 -1.39 -0.03 -7.08
CA TYR A 54 -2.30 0.39 -8.14
C TYR A 54 -2.17 1.89 -8.34
N TYR A 55 -1.96 2.34 -9.59
CA TYR A 55 -1.93 3.76 -9.94
C TYR A 55 -2.58 4.04 -11.31
N LYS A 56 -3.71 4.76 -11.33
CA LYS A 56 -4.47 5.17 -12.53
C LYS A 56 -4.71 4.02 -13.53
N GLY A 57 -5.04 2.84 -13.03
CA GLY A 57 -5.34 1.65 -13.84
C GLY A 57 -4.13 0.78 -14.19
N GLU A 58 -2.91 1.19 -13.81
CA GLU A 58 -1.71 0.37 -13.90
C GLU A 58 -1.40 -0.29 -12.56
N THR A 59 -0.73 -1.45 -12.59
CA THR A 59 -0.22 -2.13 -11.40
C THR A 59 1.29 -2.25 -11.43
N LYS A 60 1.89 -2.25 -10.24
CA LYS A 60 3.29 -2.57 -10.06
C LYS A 60 3.45 -3.46 -8.85
N ASP A 61 4.08 -4.59 -9.08
CA ASP A 61 4.47 -5.52 -8.05
C ASP A 61 5.73 -5.03 -7.33
N ILE A 62 5.73 -5.22 -6.02
CA ILE A 62 6.72 -4.74 -5.09
C ILE A 62 7.05 -5.89 -4.14
N GLU A 63 8.23 -6.49 -4.37
CA GLU A 63 8.73 -7.61 -3.58
C GLU A 63 8.98 -7.24 -2.10
N ASP A 64 9.46 -6.02 -1.87
CA ASP A 64 9.84 -5.51 -0.55
C ASP A 64 9.28 -4.11 -0.29
N THR A 65 8.91 -3.83 0.96
CA THR A 65 8.40 -2.51 1.35
C THR A 65 9.46 -1.43 1.08
N PRO A 66 9.17 -0.40 0.24
CA PRO A 66 10.12 0.67 -0.02
C PRO A 66 10.53 1.40 1.26
N ALA A 67 11.82 1.68 1.42
CA ALA A 67 12.37 2.24 2.67
C ALA A 67 11.78 3.60 3.08
N LEU A 68 11.27 4.38 2.12
CA LEU A 68 10.66 5.68 2.36
C LEU A 68 9.17 5.59 2.67
N TRP A 69 8.59 4.40 2.62
CA TRP A 69 7.20 4.17 2.93
C TRP A 69 7.00 3.86 4.39
N LYS A 70 5.91 4.38 4.94
CA LYS A 70 5.45 4.09 6.28
C LYS A 70 4.08 3.44 6.19
N ILE A 71 4.04 2.14 6.48
CA ILE A 71 2.79 1.36 6.49
C ILE A 71 2.19 1.41 7.90
N ASN A 72 1.05 2.09 8.03
CA ASN A 72 0.28 2.14 9.27
C ASN A 72 -0.73 0.99 9.27
N TYR A 73 -0.28 -0.16 9.76
CA TYR A 73 -1.15 -1.31 10.01
C TYR A 73 -2.21 -0.96 11.04
N LYS A 74 -3.42 -1.51 10.87
CA LYS A 74 -4.46 -1.44 11.91
C LYS A 74 -3.84 -2.01 13.20
N ARG A 75 -3.71 -1.18 14.24
CA ARG A 75 -3.36 -1.69 15.57
C ARG A 75 -4.41 -2.74 15.91
N SER A 76 -3.98 -4.00 15.98
CA SER A 76 -4.80 -5.02 16.62
C SER A 76 -4.90 -4.60 18.08
N SER A 77 -5.97 -3.91 18.44
CA SER A 77 -6.38 -3.72 19.83
C SER A 77 -6.82 -5.07 20.36
N ASN A 78 -5.87 -5.99 20.56
CA ASN A 78 -6.10 -7.13 21.42
C ASN A 78 -6.06 -6.62 22.86
N ASN A 79 -7.27 -6.42 23.37
CA ASN A 79 -7.61 -6.35 24.78
C ASN A 79 -6.71 -7.26 25.63
N LYS A 80 -6.11 -6.68 26.67
CA LYS A 80 -6.09 -7.32 27.99
C LYS A 80 -7.05 -6.55 28.88
N ALA A 81 -8.32 -6.95 28.84
CA ALA A 81 -9.11 -7.04 30.06
C ALA A 81 -8.86 -8.45 30.61
N SER A 82 -8.26 -8.58 31.80
CA SER A 82 -8.36 -9.75 32.69
C SER A 82 -7.61 -9.47 34.00
N ASN A 83 -8.40 -9.47 35.09
CA ASN A 83 -8.14 -9.29 36.53
C ASN A 83 -7.78 -7.90 37.06
#